data_AF-A0A842INS6-F1
#
_entry.id   AF-A0A842INS6-F1
#
_cell.length_a   1.000
_cell.length_b   1.000
_cell.length_c   1.000
_cell.angle_alpha   90.00
_cell.angle_beta   90.00
_cell.angle_gamma   90.00
#
_symmetry.space_group_name_H-M   'P 1'
#
loop_
_entity.id
_entity.type
_entity.pdbx_description
1 polymer ?
#
loop_
_entity_poly.entity_id
_entity_poly.type
_entity_poly.pdbx_seq_one_letter_code
_entity_poly.pdbx_strand_id
1 'polypeptide(L)'
;MKTRREFLRNGSLASLALPFLHFDPKRNWSLERLVNAPEKGDAYWDLVRRQFPLKEGQTYFNNGTMGPTPGYVLEKMIQHMLYWNTEAATVDYKDGSGPELLSGYFPYVDLRERLARIVNCDYREISITQNATVGMNFVGMGLELGAGDELLNTNQEHGGGFGAWQLLAKRKGCVYKQALLPEPANDPGEIVDAIFREVTPRTRVIAIPHIVSGYGTVMPVKAICEEARRRGIFTVLDGAQCVGHVAVDVADIGCDAYYSSLHKWLLAPPGSGLLYVNKNVSGSIWSTLASYNWDNQEDPGFRLMQNGTGNPAQMVGYSAAVDFFNTIGEAAWLERIKELGMYLRNGLKALPNVTIHSSTNEELAAGITTYEVSGISGPDLQRTMWEKKRLQPRSVGERMIRHSVHIYNSKSEIDQALEVIQSLS
;
A
#
# COMPACT_ATOMS: atom_id res chain seq x y z
N MET A 1 45.90 45.99 -19.83
CA MET A 1 44.45 46.25 -19.97
C MET A 1 44.10 46.28 -21.46
N LYS A 2 42.95 45.69 -21.80
CA LYS A 2 42.37 45.40 -23.14
C LYS A 2 42.78 44.05 -23.74
N THR A 3 41.90 43.12 -24.12
CA THR A 3 40.45 42.92 -23.89
C THR A 3 40.06 41.54 -24.46
N ARG A 4 39.58 40.62 -23.61
CA ARG A 4 38.33 39.81 -23.70
C ARG A 4 37.65 39.45 -25.06
N ARG A 5 38.33 39.39 -26.22
CA ARG A 5 37.64 39.15 -27.52
C ARG A 5 38.13 38.02 -28.41
N GLU A 6 39.02 37.14 -27.94
CA GLU A 6 39.51 36.00 -28.74
C GLU A 6 39.36 34.64 -28.04
N PHE A 7 38.22 34.42 -27.36
CA PHE A 7 37.84 33.10 -26.85
C PHE A 7 36.42 32.71 -27.30
N LEU A 8 36.08 33.00 -28.56
CA LEU A 8 34.81 32.60 -29.17
C LEU A 8 34.98 32.12 -30.61
N ARG A 9 36.05 31.36 -30.88
CA ARG A 9 36.19 30.69 -32.17
C ARG A 9 36.90 29.37 -31.96
N ASN A 10 36.18 28.27 -32.23
CA ASN A 10 36.57 26.87 -32.11
C ASN A 10 36.20 26.21 -30.78
N GLY A 11 34.89 26.02 -30.59
CA GLY A 11 34.33 25.10 -29.61
C GLY A 11 33.19 24.32 -30.24
N SER A 12 33.51 23.44 -31.20
CA SER A 12 32.65 22.32 -31.57
C SER A 12 32.57 21.39 -30.36
N LEU A 13 31.60 21.65 -29.48
CA LEU A 13 31.21 20.73 -28.42
C LEU A 13 29.90 20.11 -28.83
N ALA A 14 30.03 18.83 -29.20
CA ALA A 14 28.96 17.87 -29.29
C ALA A 14 27.90 18.17 -28.23
N SER A 15 26.66 18.33 -28.68
CA SER A 15 25.49 18.15 -27.86
C SER A 15 25.56 16.72 -27.32
N LEU A 16 26.23 16.56 -26.18
CA LEU A 16 25.98 15.45 -25.28
C LEU A 16 24.47 15.48 -25.05
N ALA A 17 23.76 14.57 -25.72
CA ALA A 17 22.41 14.19 -25.38
C ALA A 17 22.47 13.56 -23.98
N LEU A 18 22.64 14.42 -22.98
CA LEU A 18 22.28 14.12 -21.61
C LEU A 18 20.83 13.65 -21.67
N PRO A 19 20.49 12.46 -21.12
CA PRO A 19 19.12 12.03 -21.02
C PRO A 19 18.41 12.91 -19.97
N PHE A 20 18.09 14.14 -20.36
CA PHE A 20 17.37 15.10 -19.55
C PHE A 20 15.87 14.77 -19.57
N LEU A 21 15.46 13.89 -18.64
CA LEU A 21 14.12 13.84 -18.01
C LEU A 21 12.90 13.67 -18.99
N HIS A 22 11.70 13.29 -18.58
CA HIS A 22 10.72 14.19 -17.95
C HIS A 22 9.42 13.39 -17.70
N PHE A 23 8.79 13.59 -16.54
CA PHE A 23 7.33 13.63 -16.53
C PHE A 23 6.95 14.70 -17.55
N ASP A 24 6.36 14.33 -18.68
CA ASP A 24 5.98 15.30 -19.71
C ASP A 24 4.71 16.02 -19.25
N PRO A 25 4.77 17.28 -18.80
CA PRO A 25 3.57 18.02 -18.41
C PRO A 25 2.68 18.34 -19.61
N LYS A 26 3.15 18.11 -20.85
CA LYS A 26 2.34 18.23 -22.08
C LYS A 26 1.63 16.93 -22.44
N ARG A 27 1.97 15.80 -21.81
CA ARG A 27 1.27 14.54 -22.02
C ARG A 27 -0.11 14.65 -21.39
N ASN A 28 -1.14 14.35 -22.16
CA ASN A 28 -2.50 14.33 -21.64
C ASN A 28 -2.68 13.14 -20.70
N TRP A 29 -2.77 13.43 -19.39
CA TRP A 29 -3.00 12.45 -18.33
C TRP A 29 -4.50 12.25 -18.01
N SER A 30 -5.39 12.81 -18.81
CA SER A 30 -6.84 12.62 -18.66
C SER A 30 -7.24 11.14 -18.69
N LEU A 31 -8.27 10.82 -17.90
CA LEU A 31 -8.88 9.51 -17.84
C LEU A 31 -9.92 9.27 -18.94
N GLU A 32 -10.26 10.29 -19.75
CA GLU A 32 -11.28 10.19 -20.82
C GLU A 32 -11.10 8.99 -21.75
N ARG A 33 -9.86 8.67 -22.11
CA ARG A 33 -9.58 7.51 -22.98
C ARG A 33 -9.92 6.18 -22.31
N LEU A 34 -9.76 6.09 -20.99
CA LEU A 34 -10.14 4.89 -20.23
C LEU A 34 -11.65 4.81 -20.07
N VAL A 35 -12.32 5.94 -19.83
CA VAL A 35 -13.79 6.02 -19.72
C VAL A 35 -14.46 5.61 -21.04
N ASN A 36 -13.91 6.05 -22.17
CA ASN A 36 -14.48 5.81 -23.49
C ASN A 36 -14.07 4.47 -24.13
N ALA A 37 -13.30 3.63 -23.43
CA ALA A 37 -12.87 2.32 -23.93
C ALA A 37 -13.85 1.24 -23.43
N PRO A 38 -14.73 0.70 -24.29
CA PRO A 38 -15.85 -0.14 -23.86
C PRO A 38 -15.44 -1.56 -23.45
N GLU A 39 -14.32 -2.08 -23.99
CA GLU A 39 -13.84 -3.43 -23.71
C GLU A 39 -12.52 -3.40 -22.94
N LYS A 40 -12.43 -4.19 -21.86
CA LYS A 40 -11.24 -4.28 -20.99
C LYS A 40 -10.26 -5.38 -21.43
N GLY A 41 -9.98 -5.44 -22.73
CA GLY A 41 -8.98 -6.35 -23.33
C GLY A 41 -7.54 -5.79 -23.26
N ASP A 42 -6.61 -6.39 -23.98
CA ASP A 42 -5.18 -5.98 -23.95
C ASP A 42 -4.97 -4.50 -24.32
N ALA A 43 -5.70 -4.00 -25.32
CA ALA A 43 -5.63 -2.59 -25.72
C ALA A 43 -6.04 -1.63 -24.58
N TYR A 44 -6.96 -2.04 -23.71
CA TYR A 44 -7.34 -1.27 -22.53
C TYR A 44 -6.20 -1.22 -21.51
N TRP A 45 -5.57 -2.35 -21.24
CA TRP A 45 -4.44 -2.42 -20.32
C TRP A 45 -3.20 -1.67 -20.84
N ASP A 46 -3.04 -1.57 -22.15
CA ASP A 46 -2.04 -0.67 -22.75
C ASP A 46 -2.35 0.81 -22.49
N LEU A 47 -3.62 1.21 -22.53
CA LEU A 47 -4.04 2.56 -22.14
C LEU A 47 -3.77 2.80 -20.64
N VAL A 48 -4.05 1.80 -19.79
CA VAL A 48 -3.74 1.86 -18.36
C VAL A 48 -2.23 1.98 -18.12
N ARG A 49 -1.40 1.16 -18.78
CA ARG A 49 0.08 1.23 -18.70
C ARG A 49 0.60 2.62 -19.07
N ARG A 50 -0.04 3.29 -20.03
CA ARG A 50 0.30 4.65 -20.46
C ARG A 50 -0.05 5.72 -19.43
N GLN A 51 -0.80 5.41 -18.37
CA GLN A 51 -1.01 6.32 -17.24
C GLN A 51 0.16 6.31 -16.26
N PHE A 52 1.20 5.50 -16.46
CA PHE A 52 2.35 5.44 -15.57
C PHE A 52 3.57 6.09 -16.22
N PRO A 53 4.19 7.11 -15.58
CA PRO A 53 5.38 7.79 -16.11
C PRO A 53 6.67 6.96 -15.98
N LEU A 54 6.56 5.64 -15.91
CA LEU A 54 7.70 4.72 -15.94
C LEU A 54 8.43 4.84 -17.27
N LYS A 55 9.77 4.78 -17.23
CA LYS A 55 10.61 4.84 -18.43
C LYS A 55 10.31 3.65 -19.35
N GLU A 56 10.34 3.91 -20.66
CA GLU A 56 10.18 2.86 -21.66
C GLU A 56 11.31 1.81 -21.53
N GLY A 57 10.97 0.55 -21.77
CA GLY A 57 11.88 -0.58 -21.61
C GLY A 57 12.26 -0.89 -20.16
N GLN A 58 11.60 -0.30 -19.16
CA GLN A 58 11.76 -0.65 -17.75
C GLN A 58 10.47 -1.24 -17.20
N THR A 59 10.62 -2.34 -16.46
CA THR A 59 9.50 -3.03 -15.82
C THR A 59 9.66 -2.99 -14.31
N TYR A 60 8.61 -2.54 -13.63
CA TYR A 60 8.58 -2.41 -12.18
C TYR A 60 7.77 -3.53 -11.55
N PHE A 61 8.42 -4.44 -10.82
CA PHE A 61 7.82 -5.57 -10.12
C PHE A 61 7.89 -5.43 -8.59
N ASN A 62 7.92 -4.19 -8.08
CA ASN A 62 8.08 -3.91 -6.65
C ASN A 62 6.95 -3.05 -6.05
N ASN A 63 5.72 -3.17 -6.58
CA ASN A 63 4.54 -2.49 -6.05
C ASN A 63 4.32 -2.72 -4.54
N GLY A 64 4.65 -3.92 -4.05
CA GLY A 64 4.55 -4.27 -2.63
C GLY A 64 5.46 -3.46 -1.71
N THR A 65 6.43 -2.72 -2.25
CA THR A 65 7.19 -1.70 -1.50
C THR A 65 6.52 -0.34 -1.65
N MET A 66 6.33 0.11 -2.89
CA MET A 66 5.74 1.40 -3.23
C MET A 66 5.20 1.33 -4.65
N GLY A 67 3.97 1.78 -4.87
CA GLY A 67 3.39 1.83 -6.20
C GLY A 67 3.80 3.10 -6.96
N PRO A 68 4.08 3.03 -8.27
CA PRO A 68 4.30 4.22 -9.06
C PRO A 68 2.99 5.02 -9.16
N THR A 69 3.00 6.26 -8.68
CA THR A 69 1.83 7.14 -8.75
C THR A 69 1.44 7.41 -10.22
N PRO A 70 0.17 7.22 -10.61
CA PRO A 70 -0.29 7.47 -11.97
C PRO A 70 -0.11 8.94 -12.34
N GLY A 71 0.16 9.22 -13.61
CA GLY A 71 0.37 10.57 -14.11
C GLY A 71 -0.85 11.47 -13.94
N TYR A 72 -2.07 10.93 -14.01
CA TYR A 72 -3.30 11.66 -13.67
C TYR A 72 -3.24 12.21 -12.24
N VAL A 73 -2.84 11.36 -11.28
CA VAL A 73 -2.73 11.74 -9.86
C VAL A 73 -1.62 12.79 -9.68
N LEU A 74 -0.45 12.58 -10.29
CA LEU A 74 0.66 13.54 -10.25
C LEU A 74 0.25 14.90 -10.82
N GLU A 75 -0.42 14.93 -11.96
CA GLU A 75 -0.89 16.15 -12.62
C GLU A 75 -1.84 16.93 -11.69
N LYS A 76 -2.82 16.25 -11.08
CA LYS A 76 -3.77 16.88 -10.14
C LYS A 76 -3.06 17.49 -8.94
N MET A 77 -2.08 16.79 -8.36
CA MET A 77 -1.28 17.32 -7.25
C MET A 77 -0.46 18.55 -7.68
N ILE A 78 0.20 18.50 -8.84
CA ILE A 78 1.03 19.60 -9.36
C ILE A 78 0.17 20.82 -9.66
N GLN A 79 -0.97 20.63 -10.33
CA GLN A 79 -1.92 21.71 -10.62
C GLN A 79 -2.43 22.35 -9.34
N HIS A 80 -2.79 21.56 -8.33
CA HIS A 80 -3.22 22.08 -7.04
C HIS A 80 -2.12 22.89 -6.34
N MET A 81 -0.88 22.38 -6.33
CA MET A 81 0.26 23.12 -5.75
C MET A 81 0.48 24.46 -6.45
N LEU A 82 0.44 24.49 -7.79
CA LEU A 82 0.61 25.72 -8.56
C LEU A 82 -0.53 26.70 -8.28
N TYR A 83 -1.78 26.24 -8.41
CA TYR A 83 -2.98 27.03 -8.15
C TYR A 83 -2.94 27.69 -6.77
N TRP A 84 -2.62 26.92 -5.73
CA TRP A 84 -2.53 27.45 -4.37
C TRP A 84 -1.50 28.57 -4.27
N ASN A 85 -0.30 28.37 -4.82
CA ASN A 85 0.77 29.36 -4.70
C ASN A 85 0.54 30.60 -5.56
N THR A 86 -0.27 30.52 -6.62
CA THR A 86 -0.66 31.70 -7.42
C THR A 86 -1.82 32.46 -6.81
N GLU A 87 -2.79 31.75 -6.21
CA GLU A 87 -4.03 32.32 -5.68
C GLU A 87 -4.01 32.54 -4.16
N ALA A 88 -2.88 32.29 -3.47
CA ALA A 88 -2.81 32.36 -2.00
C ALA A 88 -3.34 33.69 -1.41
N ALA A 89 -3.14 34.81 -2.11
CA ALA A 89 -3.59 36.13 -1.68
C ALA A 89 -5.10 36.41 -1.93
N THR A 90 -5.76 35.62 -2.78
CA THR A 90 -7.18 35.77 -3.13
C THR A 90 -8.10 34.88 -2.29
N VAL A 91 -7.51 34.13 -1.37
CA VAL A 91 -8.18 33.10 -0.59
C VAL A 91 -9.06 33.71 0.49
N ASP A 92 -10.33 33.30 0.47
CA ASP A 92 -11.34 33.83 1.38
C ASP A 92 -11.30 33.10 2.74
N TYR A 93 -11.06 33.87 3.80
CA TYR A 93 -11.09 33.42 5.19
C TYR A 93 -12.32 33.95 5.96
N LYS A 94 -13.28 34.59 5.30
CA LYS A 94 -14.38 35.34 5.95
C LYS A 94 -15.25 34.50 6.89
N ASP A 95 -15.36 33.20 6.67
CA ASP A 95 -16.17 32.30 7.51
C ASP A 95 -15.33 31.50 8.54
N GLY A 96 -14.11 31.95 8.83
CA GLY A 96 -13.30 31.47 9.97
C GLY A 96 -12.55 30.15 9.77
N SER A 97 -12.88 29.34 8.77
CA SER A 97 -12.15 28.11 8.46
C SER A 97 -11.06 28.28 7.39
N GLY A 98 -11.19 29.28 6.50
CA GLY A 98 -10.43 29.30 5.24
C GLY A 98 -10.73 28.06 4.37
N PRO A 99 -10.12 27.92 3.17
CA PRO A 99 -10.23 26.69 2.39
C PRO A 99 -9.37 25.57 2.98
N GLU A 100 -9.53 24.35 2.45
CA GLU A 100 -8.96 23.05 2.90
C GLU A 100 -7.42 22.93 2.91
N LEU A 101 -6.71 23.98 3.32
CA LEU A 101 -5.26 24.12 3.27
C LEU A 101 -4.59 23.54 4.50
N LEU A 102 -5.23 23.70 5.65
CA LEU A 102 -4.74 23.22 6.93
C LEU A 102 -5.21 21.78 7.14
N SER A 103 -4.82 20.88 6.23
CA SER A 103 -5.42 19.54 6.07
C SER A 103 -5.75 18.76 7.36
N GLY A 104 -4.92 18.80 8.41
CA GLY A 104 -5.25 18.15 9.69
C GLY A 104 -6.40 18.75 10.50
N TYR A 105 -6.95 19.88 10.07
CA TYR A 105 -8.12 20.54 10.67
C TYR A 105 -9.36 20.45 9.79
N PHE A 106 -9.29 19.81 8.62
CA PHE A 106 -10.43 19.63 7.72
C PHE A 106 -10.95 18.19 7.78
N PRO A 107 -12.28 18.00 7.88
CA PRO A 107 -12.85 16.67 8.04
C PRO A 107 -12.85 15.85 6.76
N TYR A 108 -12.64 16.44 5.57
CA TYR A 108 -12.59 15.76 4.28
C TYR A 108 -13.71 14.72 4.08
N VAL A 109 -14.96 15.11 4.36
CA VAL A 109 -16.11 14.18 4.37
C VAL A 109 -16.25 13.44 3.03
N ASP A 110 -16.20 14.14 1.89
CA ASP A 110 -16.28 13.50 0.56
C ASP A 110 -15.20 12.43 0.36
N LEU A 111 -13.94 12.76 0.64
CA LEU A 111 -12.85 11.80 0.48
C LEU A 111 -13.01 10.60 1.44
N ARG A 112 -13.42 10.84 2.69
CA ARG A 112 -13.67 9.76 3.64
C ARG A 112 -14.84 8.88 3.23
N GLU A 113 -15.94 9.45 2.70
CA GLU A 113 -17.06 8.67 2.16
C GLU A 113 -16.62 7.79 1.00
N ARG A 114 -15.80 8.34 0.09
CA ARG A 114 -15.28 7.59 -1.05
C ARG A 114 -14.35 6.47 -0.63
N LEU A 115 -13.48 6.71 0.35
CA LEU A 115 -12.62 5.67 0.94
C LEU A 115 -13.43 4.62 1.71
N ALA A 116 -14.46 5.04 2.45
CA ALA A 116 -15.33 4.16 3.22
C ALA A 116 -16.11 3.21 2.31
N ARG A 117 -16.51 3.65 1.11
CA ARG A 117 -17.11 2.77 0.09
C ARG A 117 -16.15 1.68 -0.37
N ILE A 118 -14.86 1.97 -0.54
CA ILE A 118 -13.84 1.00 -0.99
C ILE A 118 -13.65 -0.11 0.06
N VAL A 119 -13.80 0.20 1.35
CA VAL A 119 -13.59 -0.77 2.45
C VAL A 119 -14.89 -1.25 3.11
N ASN A 120 -16.05 -0.84 2.59
CA ASN A 120 -17.40 -1.11 3.08
C ASN A 120 -17.66 -0.74 4.56
N CYS A 121 -17.68 0.55 4.89
CA CYS A 121 -18.04 1.03 6.23
C CYS A 121 -18.68 2.44 6.22
N ASP A 122 -19.01 2.98 7.41
CA ASP A 122 -19.40 4.38 7.56
C ASP A 122 -18.16 5.29 7.53
N TYR A 123 -18.26 6.47 6.91
CA TYR A 123 -17.11 7.38 6.79
C TYR A 123 -16.61 7.94 8.13
N ARG A 124 -17.45 7.96 9.17
CA ARG A 124 -17.06 8.34 10.54
C ARG A 124 -16.19 7.28 11.21
N GLU A 125 -16.11 6.08 10.66
CA GLU A 125 -15.18 5.04 11.09
C GLU A 125 -13.82 5.18 10.41
N ILE A 126 -13.67 6.09 9.43
CA ILE A 126 -12.45 6.32 8.66
C ILE A 126 -11.68 7.54 9.17
N SER A 127 -10.38 7.34 9.36
CA SER A 127 -9.37 8.37 9.55
C SER A 127 -8.36 8.33 8.40
N ILE A 128 -8.08 9.48 7.79
CA ILE A 128 -6.99 9.63 6.82
C ILE A 128 -5.69 9.80 7.60
N THR A 129 -4.79 8.84 7.46
CA THR A 129 -3.46 8.81 8.11
C THR A 129 -2.37 8.88 7.06
N GLN A 130 -1.12 9.09 7.44
CA GLN A 130 -0.02 9.22 6.48
C GLN A 130 0.46 7.89 5.89
N ASN A 131 0.13 6.75 6.54
CA ASN A 131 0.47 5.38 6.14
C ASN A 131 -0.03 4.39 7.21
N ALA A 132 0.08 3.09 6.89
CA ALA A 132 -0.19 1.98 7.80
C ALA A 132 0.54 2.09 9.16
N THR A 133 1.83 2.47 9.16
CA THR A 133 2.61 2.59 10.41
C THR A 133 2.01 3.62 11.36
N VAL A 134 1.52 4.76 10.83
CA VAL A 134 0.84 5.77 11.65
C VAL A 134 -0.49 5.22 12.17
N GLY A 135 -1.31 4.59 11.32
CA GLY A 135 -2.56 3.96 11.74
C GLY A 135 -2.37 2.92 12.85
N MET A 136 -1.35 2.06 12.73
CA MET A 136 -0.95 1.10 13.76
C MET A 136 -0.62 1.80 15.09
N ASN A 137 0.11 2.91 15.06
CA ASN A 137 0.47 3.64 16.28
C ASN A 137 -0.76 4.26 16.95
N PHE A 138 -1.71 4.80 16.18
CA PHE A 138 -2.97 5.33 16.74
C PHE A 138 -3.75 4.27 17.51
N VAL A 139 -3.88 3.07 16.94
CA VAL A 139 -4.58 1.97 17.61
C VAL A 139 -3.76 1.46 18.80
N GLY A 140 -2.51 1.05 18.57
CA GLY A 140 -1.69 0.42 19.60
C GLY A 140 -1.42 1.32 20.80
N MET A 141 -1.11 2.62 20.58
CA MET A 141 -0.88 3.56 21.69
C MET A 141 -2.16 4.08 22.31
N GLY A 142 -3.30 3.96 21.61
CA GLY A 142 -4.61 4.37 22.10
C GLY A 142 -5.32 3.32 22.95
N LEU A 143 -4.93 2.04 22.87
CA LEU A 143 -5.52 0.97 23.68
C LEU A 143 -5.02 1.00 25.12
N GLU A 144 -5.94 0.72 26.06
CA GLU A 144 -5.62 0.55 27.47
C GLU A 144 -5.15 -0.89 27.75
N LEU A 145 -3.85 -1.13 27.54
CA LEU A 145 -3.18 -2.37 27.95
C LEU A 145 -2.22 -2.12 29.12
N GLY A 146 -2.13 -3.11 30.01
CA GLY A 146 -1.33 -3.04 31.22
C GLY A 146 -0.37 -4.22 31.40
N ALA A 147 0.24 -4.27 32.58
CA ALA A 147 1.18 -5.32 32.93
C ALA A 147 0.52 -6.70 32.90
N GLY A 148 1.12 -7.65 32.18
CA GLY A 148 0.62 -9.02 32.05
C GLY A 148 -0.46 -9.24 31.00
N ASP A 149 -1.04 -8.19 30.40
CA ASP A 149 -1.88 -8.36 29.21
C ASP A 149 -1.03 -8.89 28.05
N GLU A 150 -1.56 -9.86 27.30
CA GLU A 150 -0.87 -10.47 26.18
C GLU A 150 -1.37 -9.87 24.86
N LEU A 151 -0.42 -9.51 24.00
CA LEU A 151 -0.67 -9.07 22.63
C LEU A 151 0.05 -10.01 21.66
N LEU A 152 -0.69 -10.48 20.66
CA LEU A 152 -0.26 -11.52 19.75
C LEU A 152 -0.09 -10.97 18.34
N ASN A 153 1.15 -11.03 17.83
CA ASN A 153 1.49 -10.88 16.42
C ASN A 153 1.80 -12.25 15.80
N THR A 154 2.19 -12.29 14.53
CA THR A 154 2.81 -13.47 13.90
C THR A 154 4.34 -13.33 13.86
N ASN A 155 5.05 -14.38 13.47
CA ASN A 155 6.48 -14.30 13.12
C ASN A 155 6.74 -13.73 11.72
N GLN A 156 5.69 -13.40 10.95
CA GLN A 156 5.79 -12.93 9.57
C GLN A 156 5.36 -11.46 9.39
N GLU A 157 5.27 -10.70 10.49
CA GLU A 157 4.95 -9.26 10.45
C GLU A 157 5.99 -8.43 9.70
N HIS A 158 5.54 -7.38 9.04
CA HIS A 158 6.43 -6.32 8.56
C HIS A 158 7.02 -5.54 9.76
N GLY A 159 8.21 -4.95 9.63
CA GLY A 159 8.79 -4.09 10.69
C GLY A 159 7.85 -2.98 11.17
N GLY A 160 7.17 -2.35 10.21
CA GLY A 160 6.12 -1.35 10.47
C GLY A 160 4.77 -1.93 10.92
N GLY A 161 4.62 -3.25 11.04
CA GLY A 161 3.44 -3.96 11.54
C GLY A 161 3.58 -4.52 12.95
N PHE A 162 4.82 -4.64 13.48
CA PHE A 162 5.06 -5.07 14.87
C PHE A 162 5.64 -3.98 15.79
N GLY A 163 6.24 -2.92 15.23
CA GLY A 163 7.05 -1.97 16.00
C GLY A 163 6.30 -1.24 17.13
N ALA A 164 5.06 -0.79 16.88
CA ALA A 164 4.27 -0.12 17.92
C ALA A 164 3.87 -1.09 19.05
N TRP A 165 3.59 -2.34 18.71
CA TRP A 165 3.19 -3.37 19.67
C TRP A 165 4.35 -3.74 20.62
N GLN A 166 5.55 -3.91 20.08
CA GLN A 166 6.76 -4.12 20.91
C GLN A 166 7.06 -2.91 21.79
N LEU A 167 6.93 -1.69 21.24
CA LEU A 167 7.12 -0.47 22.01
C LEU A 167 6.10 -0.34 23.16
N LEU A 168 4.82 -0.62 22.89
CA LEU A 168 3.76 -0.63 23.88
C LEU A 168 4.06 -1.64 24.99
N ALA A 169 4.37 -2.88 24.63
CA ALA A 169 4.72 -3.94 25.58
C ALA A 169 5.86 -3.51 26.51
N LYS A 170 6.94 -2.94 25.95
CA LYS A 170 8.07 -2.43 26.73
C LYS A 170 7.69 -1.28 27.66
N ARG A 171 6.81 -0.37 27.23
CA ARG A 171 6.41 0.81 28.02
C ARG A 171 5.39 0.48 29.11
N LYS A 172 4.52 -0.49 28.88
CA LYS A 172 3.35 -0.79 29.73
C LYS A 172 3.46 -2.11 30.50
N GLY A 173 4.50 -2.91 30.24
CA GLY A 173 4.70 -4.22 30.87
C GLY A 173 3.81 -5.32 30.29
N CYS A 174 3.23 -5.13 29.09
CA CYS A 174 2.49 -6.17 28.39
C CYS A 174 3.44 -7.27 27.91
N VAL A 175 2.89 -8.44 27.61
CA VAL A 175 3.62 -9.59 27.06
C VAL A 175 3.41 -9.61 25.55
N TYR A 176 4.50 -9.42 24.79
CA TYR A 176 4.53 -9.56 23.33
C TYR A 176 4.72 -11.04 22.95
N LYS A 177 3.76 -11.61 22.23
CA LYS A 177 3.80 -12.99 21.72
C LYS A 177 3.80 -13.02 20.19
N GLN A 178 4.31 -14.11 19.63
CA GLN A 178 4.26 -14.37 18.20
C GLN A 178 3.75 -15.78 17.92
N ALA A 179 2.75 -15.89 17.03
CA ALA A 179 2.36 -17.16 16.43
C ALA A 179 3.34 -17.53 15.31
N LEU A 180 3.76 -18.80 15.28
CA LEU A 180 4.60 -19.34 14.21
C LEU A 180 3.73 -19.83 13.06
N LEU A 181 3.71 -19.08 11.96
CA LEU A 181 2.94 -19.43 10.77
C LEU A 181 3.70 -20.41 9.86
N PRO A 182 2.98 -21.24 9.08
CA PRO A 182 3.58 -22.11 8.07
C PRO A 182 4.22 -21.30 6.92
N GLU A 183 5.22 -21.91 6.27
CA GLU A 183 5.93 -21.39 5.10
C GLU A 183 6.25 -22.56 4.15
N PRO A 184 5.63 -22.65 2.96
CA PRO A 184 4.52 -21.84 2.49
C PRO A 184 3.22 -22.10 3.26
N ALA A 185 2.41 -21.07 3.44
CA ALA A 185 1.09 -21.17 4.09
C ALA A 185 0.00 -21.54 3.06
N ASN A 186 -0.24 -22.84 2.87
CA ASN A 186 -1.20 -23.34 1.87
C ASN A 186 -2.58 -23.70 2.43
N ASP A 187 -2.67 -24.00 3.73
CA ASP A 187 -3.92 -24.40 4.39
C ASP A 187 -4.45 -23.27 5.30
N PRO A 188 -5.65 -22.72 5.03
CA PRO A 188 -6.27 -21.70 5.89
C PRO A 188 -6.47 -22.18 7.35
N GLY A 189 -6.81 -23.45 7.55
CA GLY A 189 -7.02 -24.04 8.88
C GLY A 189 -5.73 -24.07 9.70
N GLU A 190 -4.61 -24.48 9.10
CA GLU A 190 -3.31 -24.47 9.77
C GLU A 190 -2.88 -23.07 10.22
N ILE A 191 -3.21 -22.04 9.42
CA ILE A 191 -2.96 -20.64 9.77
C ILE A 191 -3.78 -20.23 10.99
N VAL A 192 -5.08 -20.54 11.01
CA VAL A 192 -5.97 -20.23 12.13
C VAL A 192 -5.50 -20.96 13.40
N ASP A 193 -5.21 -22.25 13.29
CA ASP A 193 -4.75 -23.08 14.41
C ASP A 193 -3.42 -22.58 14.99
N ALA A 194 -2.47 -22.17 14.13
CA ALA A 194 -1.20 -21.60 14.57
C ALA A 194 -1.39 -20.34 15.43
N ILE A 195 -2.35 -19.48 15.08
CA ILE A 195 -2.67 -18.28 15.85
C ILE A 195 -3.32 -18.64 17.19
N PHE A 196 -4.38 -19.44 17.18
CA PHE A 196 -5.15 -19.72 18.39
C PHE A 196 -4.47 -20.68 19.38
N ARG A 197 -3.45 -21.43 18.94
CA ARG A 197 -2.56 -22.17 19.84
C ARG A 197 -1.81 -21.26 20.81
N GLU A 198 -1.53 -20.02 20.40
CA GLU A 198 -0.83 -19.04 21.24
C GLU A 198 -1.77 -18.21 22.12
N VAL A 199 -3.09 -18.35 21.97
CA VAL A 199 -4.07 -17.58 22.74
C VAL A 199 -4.22 -18.16 24.14
N THR A 200 -4.19 -17.28 25.15
CA THR A 200 -4.42 -17.61 26.55
C THR A 200 -5.54 -16.73 27.13
N PRO A 201 -6.02 -16.97 28.37
CA PRO A 201 -6.97 -16.08 29.03
C PRO A 201 -6.48 -14.64 29.24
N ARG A 202 -5.17 -14.38 29.10
CA ARG A 202 -4.59 -13.03 29.18
C ARG A 202 -4.44 -12.34 27.83
N THR A 203 -4.71 -13.03 26.72
CA THR A 203 -4.68 -12.41 25.39
C THR A 203 -5.77 -11.36 25.30
N ARG A 204 -5.38 -10.13 24.99
CA ARG A 204 -6.27 -8.97 24.81
C ARG A 204 -6.30 -8.48 23.38
N VAL A 205 -5.19 -8.63 22.65
CA VAL A 205 -5.06 -8.16 21.27
C VAL A 205 -4.48 -9.24 20.37
N ILE A 206 -5.10 -9.44 19.20
CA ILE A 206 -4.50 -10.12 18.05
C ILE A 206 -4.30 -9.06 16.97
N ALA A 207 -3.05 -8.77 16.62
CA ALA A 207 -2.70 -7.82 15.58
C ALA A 207 -1.90 -8.55 14.49
N ILE A 208 -2.44 -8.69 13.30
CA ILE A 208 -1.87 -9.56 12.25
C ILE A 208 -2.09 -8.96 10.87
N PRO A 209 -1.34 -9.36 9.83
CA PRO A 209 -1.56 -8.83 8.49
C PRO A 209 -2.76 -9.51 7.85
N HIS A 210 -3.48 -8.77 7.01
CA HIS A 210 -4.43 -9.39 6.08
C HIS A 210 -3.68 -9.98 4.86
N ILE A 211 -2.59 -9.36 4.43
CA ILE A 211 -1.64 -9.97 3.48
C ILE A 211 -0.22 -9.90 4.03
N VAL A 212 0.41 -11.05 4.20
CA VAL A 212 1.80 -11.15 4.67
C VAL A 212 2.73 -10.51 3.65
N SER A 213 3.41 -9.42 4.01
CA SER A 213 4.20 -8.64 3.04
C SER A 213 5.41 -9.40 2.45
N GLY A 214 5.97 -10.35 3.21
CA GLY A 214 7.12 -11.15 2.80
C GLY A 214 6.77 -12.25 1.82
N TYR A 215 5.62 -12.90 1.99
CA TYR A 215 5.23 -14.11 1.26
C TYR A 215 3.97 -13.94 0.40
N GLY A 216 3.24 -12.83 0.51
CA GLY A 216 2.04 -12.58 -0.28
C GLY A 216 0.82 -13.41 0.12
N THR A 217 0.89 -14.18 1.22
CA THR A 217 -0.21 -14.97 1.75
C THR A 217 -1.37 -14.05 2.13
N VAL A 218 -2.53 -14.24 1.51
CA VAL A 218 -3.81 -13.65 1.92
C VAL A 218 -4.33 -14.47 3.10
N MET A 219 -4.42 -13.85 4.27
CA MET A 219 -4.76 -14.53 5.52
C MET A 219 -6.28 -14.74 5.63
N PRO A 220 -6.77 -15.82 6.26
CA PRO A 220 -8.20 -16.08 6.49
C PRO A 220 -8.76 -15.19 7.61
N VAL A 221 -8.65 -13.86 7.45
CA VAL A 221 -8.90 -12.87 8.51
C VAL A 221 -10.32 -12.89 9.04
N LYS A 222 -11.31 -13.27 8.22
CA LYS A 222 -12.70 -13.42 8.67
C LYS A 222 -12.82 -14.50 9.75
N ALA A 223 -12.32 -15.70 9.48
CA ALA A 223 -12.34 -16.80 10.44
C ALA A 223 -11.57 -16.44 11.71
N ILE A 224 -10.45 -15.74 11.57
CA ILE A 224 -9.64 -15.29 12.72
C ILE A 224 -10.41 -14.25 13.55
N CYS A 225 -11.05 -13.27 12.92
CA CYS A 225 -11.82 -12.23 13.62
C CYS A 225 -13.08 -12.81 14.29
N GLU A 226 -13.77 -13.76 13.65
CA GLU A 226 -14.91 -14.45 14.23
C GLU A 226 -14.54 -15.22 15.51
N GLU A 227 -13.45 -15.97 15.49
CA GLU A 227 -12.99 -16.73 16.65
C GLU A 227 -12.42 -15.83 17.75
N ALA A 228 -11.70 -14.76 17.39
CA ALA A 228 -11.23 -13.76 18.35
C ALA A 228 -12.39 -13.06 19.06
N ARG A 229 -13.45 -12.70 18.31
CA ARG A 229 -14.66 -12.08 18.87
C ARG A 229 -15.38 -13.01 19.85
N ARG A 230 -15.49 -14.31 19.54
CA ARG A 230 -16.04 -15.32 20.47
C ARG A 230 -15.30 -15.35 21.82
N ARG A 231 -14.01 -15.00 21.81
CA ARG A 231 -13.14 -14.96 23.00
C ARG A 231 -13.01 -13.57 23.62
N GLY A 232 -13.67 -12.55 23.06
CA GLY A 232 -13.58 -11.16 23.53
C GLY A 232 -12.19 -10.54 23.32
N ILE A 233 -11.47 -10.94 22.28
CA ILE A 233 -10.12 -10.44 21.95
C ILE A 233 -10.24 -9.35 20.88
N PHE A 234 -9.56 -8.22 21.10
CA PHE A 234 -9.53 -7.10 20.16
C PHE A 234 -8.66 -7.44 18.95
N THR A 235 -9.16 -7.20 17.74
CA THR A 235 -8.51 -7.56 16.48
C THR A 235 -8.07 -6.35 15.69
N VAL A 236 -6.79 -6.35 15.29
CA VAL A 236 -6.20 -5.29 14.46
C VAL A 236 -5.60 -5.91 13.21
N LEU A 237 -6.01 -5.43 12.04
CA LEU A 237 -5.51 -5.94 10.77
C LEU A 237 -4.55 -4.95 10.11
N ASP A 238 -3.33 -5.41 9.80
CA ASP A 238 -2.40 -4.74 8.89
C ASP A 238 -2.83 -4.99 7.44
N GLY A 239 -3.47 -3.96 6.88
CA GLY A 239 -3.96 -3.91 5.52
C GLY A 239 -3.02 -3.23 4.53
N ALA A 240 -1.76 -2.97 4.87
CA ALA A 240 -0.84 -2.19 4.03
C ALA A 240 -0.69 -2.76 2.61
N GLN A 241 -0.86 -4.08 2.44
CA GLN A 241 -0.79 -4.75 1.14
C GLN A 241 -2.17 -5.01 0.53
N CYS A 242 -3.28 -4.45 1.03
CA CYS A 242 -4.61 -4.97 0.73
C CYS A 242 -5.52 -4.03 -0.08
N VAL A 243 -5.66 -2.76 0.33
CA VAL A 243 -6.60 -1.84 -0.33
C VAL A 243 -6.15 -1.55 -1.77
N GLY A 244 -6.92 -2.02 -2.75
CA GLY A 244 -6.57 -2.02 -4.18
C GLY A 244 -5.79 -3.26 -4.65
N HIS A 245 -5.66 -4.29 -3.83
CA HIS A 245 -4.99 -5.57 -4.15
C HIS A 245 -5.94 -6.75 -4.07
N VAL A 246 -6.76 -6.77 -3.02
CA VAL A 246 -7.86 -7.71 -2.77
C VAL A 246 -9.09 -6.91 -2.35
N ALA A 247 -10.27 -7.52 -2.42
CA ALA A 247 -11.46 -6.94 -1.85
C ALA A 247 -11.29 -6.79 -0.33
N VAL A 248 -11.67 -5.64 0.22
CA VAL A 248 -11.62 -5.38 1.66
C VAL A 248 -13.02 -4.99 2.09
N ASP A 249 -13.68 -5.87 2.83
CA ASP A 249 -14.98 -5.62 3.42
C ASP A 249 -14.83 -5.68 4.94
N VAL A 250 -14.59 -4.54 5.59
CA VAL A 250 -14.35 -4.52 7.03
C VAL A 250 -15.61 -4.86 7.84
N ALA A 251 -16.80 -4.66 7.26
CA ALA A 251 -18.06 -5.07 7.87
C ALA A 251 -18.21 -6.60 7.88
N ASP A 252 -17.88 -7.28 6.77
CA ASP A 252 -17.92 -8.75 6.69
C ASP A 252 -16.77 -9.42 7.47
N ILE A 253 -15.56 -8.85 7.41
CA ILE A 253 -14.41 -9.33 8.20
C ILE A 253 -14.69 -9.14 9.69
N GLY A 254 -15.29 -8.01 10.06
CA GLY A 254 -15.68 -7.67 11.41
C GLY A 254 -14.51 -7.44 12.38
N CYS A 255 -13.33 -7.01 11.90
CA CYS A 255 -12.23 -6.62 12.78
C CYS A 255 -12.56 -5.35 13.58
N ASP A 256 -11.84 -5.13 14.69
CA ASP A 256 -12.04 -3.95 15.53
C ASP A 256 -11.31 -2.71 14.98
N ALA A 257 -10.14 -2.90 14.37
CA ALA A 257 -9.42 -1.86 13.65
C ALA A 257 -8.68 -2.41 12.42
N TYR A 258 -8.52 -1.57 11.40
CA TYR A 258 -7.85 -1.92 10.14
C TYR A 258 -7.06 -0.73 9.62
N TYR A 259 -5.77 -0.87 9.38
CA TYR A 259 -4.95 0.23 8.84
C TYR A 259 -4.30 -0.14 7.52
N SER A 260 -4.08 0.84 6.64
CA SER A 260 -3.53 0.59 5.32
C SER A 260 -2.64 1.73 4.84
N SER A 261 -1.74 1.39 3.92
CA SER A 261 -0.93 2.32 3.13
C SER A 261 -1.49 2.35 1.71
N LEU A 262 -2.09 3.48 1.33
CA LEU A 262 -2.77 3.62 0.03
C LEU A 262 -1.78 3.87 -1.12
N HIS A 263 -0.52 4.21 -0.82
CA HIS A 263 0.53 4.43 -1.81
C HIS A 263 1.14 3.16 -2.41
N LYS A 264 0.55 2.00 -2.12
CA LYS A 264 0.96 0.72 -2.69
C LYS A 264 -0.05 0.29 -3.75
N TRP A 265 -1.15 -0.33 -3.33
CA TRP A 265 -2.04 -1.02 -4.26
C TRP A 265 -3.18 -0.16 -4.79
N LEU A 266 -3.60 0.87 -4.05
CA LEU A 266 -4.51 1.91 -4.53
C LEU A 266 -3.79 2.99 -5.36
N LEU A 267 -2.44 2.97 -5.39
CA LEU A 267 -1.60 3.86 -6.18
C LEU A 267 -1.77 5.37 -5.87
N ALA A 268 -2.25 5.68 -4.67
CA ALA A 268 -2.28 7.04 -4.15
C ALA A 268 -0.83 7.55 -3.88
N PRO A 269 -0.59 8.86 -3.73
CA PRO A 269 0.77 9.36 -3.53
C PRO A 269 1.38 8.91 -2.18
N PRO A 270 2.71 8.76 -2.06
CA PRO A 270 3.36 8.53 -0.76
C PRO A 270 3.01 9.63 0.26
N GLY A 271 2.83 9.26 1.52
CA GLY A 271 2.03 10.07 2.48
C GLY A 271 0.56 9.61 2.56
N SER A 272 0.28 8.57 1.81
CA SER A 272 -0.86 7.66 1.68
C SER A 272 -1.30 6.69 2.77
N GLY A 273 -2.25 6.97 3.65
CA GLY A 273 -2.84 5.98 4.59
C GLY A 273 -4.33 6.15 4.91
N LEU A 274 -4.88 5.06 5.44
CA LEU A 274 -6.25 4.92 5.94
C LEU A 274 -6.21 4.15 7.26
N LEU A 275 -7.03 4.56 8.23
CA LEU A 275 -7.34 3.82 9.45
C LEU A 275 -8.86 3.70 9.56
N TYR A 276 -9.34 2.48 9.67
CA TYR A 276 -10.70 2.14 10.09
C TYR A 276 -10.69 1.73 11.55
N VAL A 277 -11.65 2.24 12.32
CA VAL A 277 -11.95 1.79 13.68
C VAL A 277 -13.44 1.55 13.79
N ASN A 278 -13.82 0.34 14.20
CA ASN A 278 -15.22 -0.01 14.37
C ASN A 278 -15.89 0.95 15.37
N LYS A 279 -17.02 1.54 14.98
CA LYS A 279 -17.74 2.54 15.79
C LYS A 279 -18.05 2.05 17.20
N ASN A 280 -18.32 0.75 17.37
CA ASN A 280 -18.71 0.17 18.66
C ASN A 280 -17.55 0.12 19.67
N VAL A 281 -16.30 0.19 19.19
CA VAL A 281 -15.10 0.17 20.05
C VAL A 281 -14.29 1.46 19.95
N SER A 282 -14.67 2.39 19.07
CA SER A 282 -13.95 3.65 18.83
C SER A 282 -13.73 4.48 20.09
N GLY A 283 -14.69 4.46 21.03
CA GLY A 283 -14.58 5.13 22.34
C GLY A 283 -13.52 4.53 23.28
N SER A 284 -13.05 3.31 23.01
CA SER A 284 -11.99 2.64 23.78
C SER A 284 -10.58 2.95 23.25
N ILE A 285 -10.45 3.78 22.21
CA ILE A 285 -9.16 4.18 21.63
C ILE A 285 -8.88 5.65 21.95
N TRP A 286 -7.87 5.88 22.77
CA TRP A 286 -7.36 7.23 23.07
C TRP A 286 -6.69 7.86 21.85
N SER A 287 -6.87 9.18 21.70
CA SER A 287 -6.21 9.97 20.67
C SER A 287 -4.69 10.02 20.94
N THR A 288 -3.88 9.50 20.02
CA THR A 288 -2.40 9.54 20.15
C THR A 288 -1.81 10.92 19.86
N LEU A 289 -2.44 11.64 18.93
CA LEU A 289 -2.16 13.05 18.62
C LEU A 289 -3.43 13.86 18.90
N ALA A 290 -3.29 15.04 19.49
CA ALA A 290 -4.40 15.88 19.90
C ALA A 290 -4.27 17.31 19.35
N SER A 291 -5.37 17.84 18.86
CA SER A 291 -5.57 19.26 18.53
C SER A 291 -7.03 19.63 18.75
N TYR A 292 -7.57 20.68 18.12
CA TYR A 292 -8.88 21.26 18.41
C TYR A 292 -10.04 20.25 18.53
N ASN A 293 -10.08 19.18 17.72
CA ASN A 293 -11.13 18.16 17.75
C ASN A 293 -10.70 16.82 18.41
N TRP A 294 -9.78 16.86 19.38
CA TRP A 294 -9.24 15.64 20.02
C TRP A 294 -10.29 14.79 20.77
N ASP A 295 -11.43 15.37 21.14
CA ASP A 295 -12.55 14.72 21.85
C ASP A 295 -13.86 14.73 21.04
N ASN A 296 -13.76 14.78 19.70
CA ASN A 296 -14.94 14.76 18.86
C ASN A 296 -15.62 13.37 18.89
N GLN A 297 -16.74 13.29 19.60
CA GLN A 297 -17.54 12.07 19.76
C GLN A 297 -18.54 11.86 18.61
N GLU A 298 -18.89 12.91 17.86
CA GLU A 298 -19.82 12.83 16.72
C GLU A 298 -19.15 12.24 15.46
N ASP A 299 -17.83 12.43 15.35
CA ASP A 299 -17.00 11.93 14.26
C ASP A 299 -15.67 11.35 14.79
N PRO A 300 -15.68 10.09 15.29
CA PRO A 300 -14.50 9.43 15.83
C PRO A 300 -13.36 9.30 14.81
N GLY A 301 -13.68 9.19 13.53
CA GLY A 301 -12.71 9.16 12.44
C GLY A 301 -11.94 10.47 12.33
N PHE A 302 -12.64 11.61 12.35
CA PHE A 302 -11.99 12.93 12.33
C PHE A 302 -11.20 13.22 13.61
N ARG A 303 -11.65 12.72 14.76
CA ARG A 303 -10.92 12.80 16.04
C ARG A 303 -9.49 12.27 15.96
N LEU A 304 -9.24 11.20 15.21
CA LEU A 304 -7.91 10.58 15.06
C LEU A 304 -7.07 11.19 13.93
N MET A 305 -7.56 12.24 13.25
CA MET A 305 -6.85 12.90 12.14
C MET A 305 -6.23 14.25 12.51
N GLN A 306 -6.22 14.62 13.80
CA GLN A 306 -5.81 15.94 14.30
C GLN A 306 -4.27 16.15 14.27
N ASN A 307 -3.66 16.06 13.09
CA ASN A 307 -2.22 16.08 12.86
C ASN A 307 -1.65 17.48 12.52
N GLY A 308 -2.49 18.52 12.57
CA GLY A 308 -2.08 19.91 12.32
C GLY A 308 -1.98 20.26 10.83
N THR A 309 -1.29 21.35 10.51
CA THR A 309 -1.13 21.80 9.12
C THR A 309 -0.31 20.78 8.31
N GLY A 310 -0.97 20.09 7.37
CA GLY A 310 -0.34 19.12 6.47
C GLY A 310 -0.22 19.60 5.03
N ASN A 311 -0.21 18.67 4.07
CA ASN A 311 -0.07 18.95 2.64
C ASN A 311 -1.44 18.81 1.93
N PRO A 312 -2.15 19.89 1.57
CA PRO A 312 -3.46 19.79 0.91
C PRO A 312 -3.38 19.19 -0.50
N ALA A 313 -2.25 19.32 -1.20
CA ALA A 313 -2.06 18.66 -2.49
C ALA A 313 -2.03 17.13 -2.35
N GLN A 314 -1.62 16.60 -1.19
CA GLN A 314 -1.75 15.17 -0.92
C GLN A 314 -3.21 14.73 -0.90
N MET A 315 -4.10 15.49 -0.28
CA MET A 315 -5.54 15.17 -0.22
C MET A 315 -6.19 15.17 -1.61
N VAL A 316 -5.79 16.11 -2.47
CA VAL A 316 -6.17 16.08 -3.90
C VAL A 316 -5.64 14.82 -4.59
N GLY A 317 -4.41 14.41 -4.29
CA GLY A 317 -3.83 13.18 -4.82
C GLY A 317 -4.56 11.91 -4.35
N TYR A 318 -5.04 11.85 -3.11
CA TYR A 318 -5.93 10.78 -2.64
C TYR A 318 -7.20 10.70 -3.47
N SER A 319 -7.91 11.82 -3.60
CA SER A 319 -9.15 11.90 -4.36
C SER A 319 -8.95 11.48 -5.82
N ALA A 320 -7.85 11.92 -6.45
CA ALA A 320 -7.50 11.55 -7.82
C ALA A 320 -7.15 10.06 -7.96
N ALA A 321 -6.52 9.45 -6.95
CA ALA A 321 -6.24 8.01 -6.97
C ALA A 321 -7.53 7.19 -6.86
N VAL A 322 -8.49 7.64 -6.06
CA VAL A 322 -9.83 7.03 -6.00
C VAL A 322 -10.59 7.21 -7.32
N ASP A 323 -10.47 8.36 -8.01
CA ASP A 323 -11.05 8.54 -9.35
C ASP A 323 -10.45 7.54 -10.35
N PHE A 324 -9.13 7.36 -10.31
CA PHE A 324 -8.44 6.43 -11.19
C PHE A 324 -8.88 4.98 -10.94
N PHE A 325 -8.95 4.57 -9.67
CA PHE A 325 -9.47 3.27 -9.27
C PHE A 325 -10.91 3.05 -9.75
N ASN A 326 -11.80 4.00 -9.49
CA ASN A 326 -13.22 3.92 -9.87
C ASN A 326 -13.42 3.94 -11.39
N THR A 327 -12.60 4.68 -12.13
CA THR A 327 -12.66 4.71 -13.60
C THR A 327 -12.37 3.34 -14.21
N ILE A 328 -11.39 2.61 -13.65
CA ILE A 328 -11.10 1.24 -14.08
C ILE A 328 -12.16 0.27 -13.54
N GLY A 329 -12.70 0.55 -12.35
CA GLY A 329 -13.69 -0.27 -11.67
C GLY A 329 -13.01 -1.39 -10.87
N GLU A 330 -13.43 -1.53 -9.61
CA GLU A 330 -12.84 -2.43 -8.62
C GLU A 330 -12.68 -3.88 -9.13
N ALA A 331 -13.75 -4.48 -9.66
CA ALA A 331 -13.71 -5.88 -10.10
C ALA A 331 -12.59 -6.13 -11.14
N ALA A 332 -12.52 -5.29 -12.18
CA ALA A 332 -11.50 -5.42 -13.22
C ALA A 332 -10.08 -5.14 -12.70
N TRP A 333 -9.94 -4.20 -11.77
CA TRP A 333 -8.67 -3.88 -11.12
C TRP A 333 -8.13 -5.06 -10.32
N LEU A 334 -8.95 -5.63 -9.44
CA LEU A 334 -8.57 -6.75 -8.58
C LEU A 334 -8.33 -8.03 -9.38
N GLU A 335 -9.22 -8.33 -10.34
CA GLU A 335 -9.10 -9.50 -11.21
C GLU A 335 -7.81 -9.47 -12.01
N ARG A 336 -7.44 -8.31 -12.60
CA ARG A 336 -6.20 -8.18 -13.36
C ARG A 336 -4.96 -8.47 -12.51
N ILE A 337 -4.91 -7.98 -11.27
CA ILE A 337 -3.77 -8.23 -10.38
C ILE A 337 -3.69 -9.72 -10.02
N LYS A 338 -4.83 -10.35 -9.71
CA LYS A 338 -4.89 -11.78 -9.41
C LYS A 338 -4.46 -12.62 -10.62
N GLU A 339 -4.96 -12.29 -11.81
CA GLU A 339 -4.61 -12.93 -13.08
C GLU A 339 -3.09 -12.92 -13.32
N LEU A 340 -2.46 -11.75 -13.24
CA LEU A 340 -1.02 -11.59 -13.45
C LEU A 340 -0.20 -12.32 -12.38
N GLY A 341 -0.65 -12.27 -11.12
CA GLY A 341 0.01 -12.98 -10.03
C GLY A 341 -0.03 -14.50 -10.25
N MET A 342 -1.17 -15.03 -10.68
CA MET A 342 -1.32 -16.45 -11.02
C MET A 342 -0.50 -16.85 -12.24
N TYR A 343 -0.46 -16.01 -13.27
CA TYR A 343 0.37 -16.24 -14.45
C TYR A 343 1.85 -16.39 -14.08
N LEU A 344 2.38 -15.48 -13.25
CA LEU A 344 3.75 -15.57 -12.73
C LEU A 344 3.97 -16.86 -11.92
N ARG A 345 3.09 -17.19 -10.98
CA ARG A 345 3.24 -18.42 -10.17
C ARG A 345 3.25 -19.68 -11.03
N ASN A 346 2.38 -19.77 -12.03
CA ASN A 346 2.30 -20.92 -12.92
C ASN A 346 3.57 -21.07 -13.77
N GLY A 347 4.12 -19.96 -14.27
CA GLY A 347 5.41 -19.97 -14.96
C GLY A 347 6.56 -20.42 -14.05
N LEU A 348 6.61 -19.94 -12.80
CA LEU A 348 7.63 -20.33 -11.83
C LEU A 348 7.54 -21.82 -11.45
N LYS A 349 6.32 -22.37 -11.29
CA LYS A 349 6.10 -23.80 -11.00
C LYS A 349 6.69 -24.74 -12.06
N ALA A 350 6.83 -24.28 -13.30
CA ALA A 350 7.37 -25.07 -14.40
C ALA A 350 8.91 -25.12 -14.42
N LEU A 351 9.59 -24.34 -13.57
CA LEU A 351 11.04 -24.23 -13.55
C LEU A 351 11.64 -25.11 -12.43
N PRO A 352 12.47 -26.12 -12.76
CA PRO A 352 12.93 -27.11 -11.77
C PRO A 352 13.95 -26.57 -10.77
N ASN A 353 14.58 -25.42 -11.06
CA ASN A 353 15.54 -24.76 -10.17
C ASN A 353 14.88 -23.72 -9.25
N VAL A 354 13.55 -23.63 -9.21
CA VAL A 354 12.78 -22.64 -8.42
C VAL A 354 12.09 -23.31 -7.24
N THR A 355 12.22 -22.71 -6.05
CA THR A 355 11.40 -23.04 -4.87
C THR A 355 10.52 -21.84 -4.52
N ILE A 356 9.19 -22.03 -4.54
CA ILE A 356 8.23 -20.98 -4.21
C ILE A 356 7.94 -21.00 -2.70
N HIS A 357 8.09 -19.85 -2.05
CA HIS A 357 7.82 -19.66 -0.60
C HIS A 357 6.45 -19.02 -0.35
N SER A 358 5.88 -18.36 -1.36
CA SER A 358 4.48 -17.94 -1.36
C SER A 358 3.52 -19.12 -1.37
N SER A 359 2.29 -18.90 -0.89
CA SER A 359 1.21 -19.87 -1.05
C SER A 359 0.98 -20.24 -2.53
N THR A 360 0.79 -21.53 -2.75
CA THR A 360 0.37 -22.11 -4.03
C THR A 360 -1.13 -22.32 -4.11
N ASN A 361 -1.85 -22.15 -2.99
CA ASN A 361 -3.30 -22.10 -2.92
C ASN A 361 -3.80 -20.75 -3.46
N GLU A 362 -4.65 -20.79 -4.49
CA GLU A 362 -5.14 -19.61 -5.20
C GLU A 362 -6.07 -18.71 -4.36
N GLU A 363 -6.68 -19.25 -3.30
CA GLU A 363 -7.50 -18.48 -2.36
C GLU A 363 -6.63 -17.63 -1.43
N LEU A 364 -5.41 -18.10 -1.15
CA LEU A 364 -4.45 -17.44 -0.27
C LEU A 364 -3.42 -16.61 -1.05
N ALA A 365 -3.69 -16.30 -2.31
CA ALA A 365 -2.74 -15.70 -3.24
C ALA A 365 -3.35 -14.54 -4.04
N ALA A 366 -2.53 -13.51 -4.29
CA ALA A 366 -2.90 -12.34 -5.09
C ALA A 366 -1.74 -11.94 -6.05
N GLY A 367 -1.29 -10.70 -6.04
CA GLY A 367 -0.23 -10.14 -6.89
C GLY A 367 1.22 -10.24 -6.35
N ILE A 368 1.45 -10.77 -5.14
CA ILE A 368 2.80 -10.95 -4.57
C ILE A 368 3.24 -12.42 -4.66
N THR A 369 4.43 -12.67 -5.21
CA THR A 369 5.07 -13.99 -5.23
C THR A 369 6.54 -13.89 -4.80
N THR A 370 6.92 -14.70 -3.83
CA THR A 370 8.28 -14.82 -3.28
C THR A 370 8.80 -16.23 -3.52
N TYR A 371 10.02 -16.32 -4.02
CA TYR A 371 10.67 -17.57 -4.40
C TYR A 371 12.19 -17.44 -4.29
N GLU A 372 12.89 -18.58 -4.36
CA GLU A 372 14.34 -18.66 -4.52
C GLU A 372 14.68 -19.43 -5.80
N VAL A 373 15.87 -19.17 -6.34
CA VAL A 373 16.43 -19.86 -7.51
C VAL A 373 17.73 -20.52 -7.09
N SER A 374 17.87 -21.82 -7.32
CA SER A 374 19.06 -22.59 -6.94
C SER A 374 20.33 -22.01 -7.58
N GLY A 375 21.41 -21.91 -6.81
CA GLY A 375 22.71 -21.44 -7.29
C GLY A 375 22.89 -19.92 -7.40
N ILE A 376 21.89 -19.11 -7.06
CA ILE A 376 22.01 -17.64 -7.08
C ILE A 376 21.35 -16.99 -5.86
N SER A 377 21.98 -15.95 -5.30
CA SER A 377 21.41 -15.19 -4.19
C SER A 377 20.26 -14.29 -4.66
N GLY A 378 19.34 -13.94 -3.76
CA GLY A 378 18.26 -13.00 -4.07
C GLY A 378 18.77 -11.64 -4.59
N PRO A 379 19.77 -11.01 -3.92
CA PRO A 379 20.40 -9.79 -4.41
C PRO A 379 21.07 -9.91 -5.79
N ASP A 380 21.76 -11.02 -6.07
CA ASP A 380 22.42 -11.21 -7.36
C ASP A 380 21.42 -11.51 -8.48
N LEU A 381 20.32 -12.22 -8.18
CA LEU A 381 19.23 -12.42 -9.12
C LEU A 381 18.53 -11.09 -9.44
N GLN A 382 18.25 -10.25 -8.43
CA GLN A 382 17.70 -8.92 -8.66
C GLN A 382 18.62 -8.09 -9.57
N ARG A 383 19.95 -8.13 -9.34
CA ARG A 383 20.92 -7.46 -10.20
C ARG A 383 20.90 -8.01 -11.64
N THR A 384 20.91 -9.33 -11.78
CA THR A 384 20.87 -10.02 -13.07
C THR A 384 19.65 -9.63 -13.89
N MET A 385 18.47 -9.58 -13.26
CA MET A 385 17.22 -9.16 -13.90
C MET A 385 17.27 -7.71 -14.38
N TRP A 386 17.87 -6.82 -13.60
CA TRP A 386 18.07 -5.43 -14.00
C TRP A 386 19.06 -5.29 -15.17
N GLU A 387 20.16 -6.02 -15.15
CA GLU A 387 21.21 -5.96 -16.18
C GLU A 387 20.76 -6.55 -17.52
N LYS A 388 20.07 -7.71 -17.50
CA LYS A 388 19.65 -8.40 -18.73
C LYS A 388 18.41 -7.77 -19.39
N LYS A 389 17.42 -7.36 -18.60
CA LYS A 389 16.08 -7.01 -19.11
C LYS A 389 15.46 -5.77 -18.42
N ARG A 390 16.19 -5.05 -17.56
CA ARG A 390 15.70 -3.87 -16.82
C ARG A 390 14.43 -4.15 -15.99
N LEU A 391 14.35 -5.33 -15.39
CA LEU A 391 13.26 -5.73 -14.51
C LEU A 391 13.63 -5.42 -13.07
N GLN A 392 12.71 -4.81 -12.32
CA GLN A 392 12.94 -4.38 -10.94
C GLN A 392 12.02 -5.12 -9.95
N PRO A 393 12.33 -6.37 -9.58
CA PRO A 393 11.77 -7.01 -8.39
C PRO A 393 12.51 -6.55 -7.13
N ARG A 394 12.25 -7.22 -5.99
CA ARG A 394 12.88 -6.93 -4.71
C ARG A 394 13.43 -8.19 -4.06
N SER A 395 14.72 -8.21 -3.72
CA SER A 395 15.30 -9.27 -2.88
C SER A 395 14.71 -9.25 -1.48
N VAL A 396 14.57 -10.42 -0.86
CA VAL A 396 14.09 -10.59 0.52
C VAL A 396 15.06 -11.50 1.26
N GLY A 397 15.68 -10.99 2.32
CA GLY A 397 16.79 -11.67 2.97
C GLY A 397 17.96 -11.94 2.00
N GLU A 398 18.68 -13.03 2.23
CA GLU A 398 19.86 -13.39 1.43
C GLU A 398 19.52 -14.23 0.19
N ARG A 399 18.47 -15.05 0.25
CA ARG A 399 18.20 -16.09 -0.77
C ARG A 399 16.99 -15.80 -1.66
N MET A 400 16.00 -15.05 -1.16
CA MET A 400 14.72 -14.93 -1.85
C MET A 400 14.62 -13.68 -2.72
N ILE A 401 13.73 -13.75 -3.70
CA ILE A 401 13.27 -12.62 -4.49
C ILE A 401 11.74 -12.55 -4.44
N ARG A 402 11.21 -11.35 -4.31
CA ARG A 402 9.78 -11.04 -4.33
C ARG A 402 9.44 -10.24 -5.57
N HIS A 403 8.54 -10.78 -6.35
CA HIS A 403 7.83 -10.09 -7.41
C HIS A 403 6.47 -9.64 -6.88
N SER A 404 6.11 -8.41 -7.21
CA SER A 404 4.78 -7.84 -6.94
C SER A 404 4.28 -7.16 -8.20
N VAL A 405 3.34 -7.82 -8.86
CA VAL A 405 2.72 -7.37 -10.11
C VAL A 405 1.50 -6.51 -9.82
N HIS A 406 1.15 -5.61 -10.73
CA HIS A 406 0.00 -4.73 -10.64
C HIS A 406 -0.65 -4.54 -12.03
N ILE A 407 -1.73 -3.75 -12.14
CA ILE A 407 -2.51 -3.51 -13.36
C ILE A 407 -1.69 -2.87 -14.50
N TYR A 408 -0.57 -2.24 -14.17
CA TYR A 408 0.35 -1.67 -15.16
C TYR A 408 1.37 -2.69 -15.66
N ASN A 409 1.36 -3.93 -15.18
CA ASN A 409 2.22 -4.98 -15.72
C ASN A 409 1.51 -5.78 -16.84
N SER A 410 2.30 -6.53 -17.61
CA SER A 410 1.79 -7.42 -18.66
C SER A 410 2.33 -8.84 -18.54
N LYS A 411 1.67 -9.79 -19.22
CA LYS A 411 2.16 -11.17 -19.33
C LYS A 411 3.53 -11.24 -20.02
N SER A 412 3.74 -10.43 -21.07
CA SER A 412 5.04 -10.35 -21.76
C SER A 412 6.17 -9.88 -20.83
N GLU A 413 5.90 -8.95 -19.91
CA GLU A 413 6.89 -8.55 -18.91
C GLU A 413 7.22 -9.71 -17.93
N ILE A 414 6.21 -10.51 -17.56
CA ILE A 414 6.39 -11.70 -16.73
C ILE A 414 7.18 -12.77 -17.49
N ASP A 415 6.90 -12.99 -18.77
CA ASP A 415 7.64 -13.92 -19.61
C ASP A 415 9.13 -13.56 -19.66
N GLN A 416 9.47 -12.28 -19.77
CA GLN A 416 10.87 -11.82 -19.71
C GLN A 416 11.54 -12.14 -18.36
N ALA A 417 10.81 -12.08 -17.25
CA ALA A 417 11.34 -12.48 -15.95
C ALA A 417 11.60 -13.99 -15.90
N LEU A 418 10.67 -14.79 -16.41
CA LEU A 418 10.79 -16.25 -16.49
C LEU A 418 11.95 -16.68 -17.41
N GLU A 419 12.13 -16.02 -18.56
CA GLU A 419 13.26 -16.24 -19.48
C GLU A 419 14.61 -16.02 -18.77
N VAL A 420 14.72 -14.97 -17.94
CA VAL A 420 15.95 -14.70 -17.18
C VAL A 420 16.24 -15.86 -16.22
N ILE A 421 15.23 -16.35 -15.50
CA ILE A 421 15.39 -17.45 -14.54
C ILE A 421 15.73 -18.76 -15.27
N GLN A 422 15.06 -19.04 -16.39
CA GLN A 422 15.32 -20.22 -17.21
C GLN A 422 16.76 -20.22 -17.76
N SER A 423 17.31 -19.05 -18.09
CA SER A 423 18.71 -18.91 -18.54
C SER A 423 19.76 -19.19 -17.47
N LEU A 424 19.34 -19.38 -16.20
CA LEU A 424 20.20 -19.74 -15.07
C LEU A 424 20.10 -21.24 -14.72
N SER A 425 19.25 -21.99 -15.42
CA SER A 425 19.07 -23.44 -15.23
C SER A 425 20.17 -24.27 -15.87
#